data_AF-A0A2R5G439-F1
#
_entry.id   AF-A0A2R5G439-F1
#
_cell.length_a   1.000
_cell.length_b   1.000
_cell.length_c   1.000
_cell.angle_alpha   90.00
_cell.angle_beta   90.00
_cell.angle_gamma   90.00
#
_symmetry.space_group_name_H-M   'P 1'
#
loop_
_entity.id
_entity.type
_entity.pdbx_description
1 polymer ?
#
loop_
_entity_poly.entity_id
_entity_poly.type
_entity_poly.pdbx_seq_one_letter_code
_entity_poly.pdbx_strand_id
1 'polypeptide(L)'
;MKLYAKTIPQTLPNWATVVTQSADLIEIEINDDHPNFQSLLEELETEIEPGTIGVKAEDLCSRLGIEMSNPSLHRLVEQSQTLISLIAWHPDYKQLLDEGYSPDLNIADAQTALTYLQWELERNREPYA
;
A
#
# COMPACT_ATOMS: atom_id res chain seq x y z
N MET A 1 18.13 -7.24 10.43
CA MET A 1 16.99 -7.46 9.49
C MET A 1 16.60 -6.17 8.75
N LYS A 2 16.06 -6.24 7.52
CA LYS A 2 15.55 -5.08 6.76
C LYS A 2 14.03 -5.10 6.61
N LEU A 3 13.40 -3.94 6.77
CA LEU A 3 11.97 -3.70 6.58
C LEU A 3 11.75 -2.54 5.61
N TYR A 4 10.62 -2.56 4.91
CA TYR A 4 10.24 -1.52 3.95
C TYR A 4 8.86 -1.00 4.28
N ALA A 5 8.71 0.31 4.33
CA ALA A 5 7.48 0.97 4.76
C ALA A 5 7.11 2.13 3.85
N LYS A 6 5.84 2.54 3.85
CA LYS A 6 5.41 3.74 3.11
C LYS A 6 5.38 4.99 4.00
N THR A 7 5.03 4.82 5.27
CA THR A 7 5.07 5.90 6.27
C THR A 7 5.58 5.38 7.61
N ILE A 8 6.01 6.31 8.48
CA ILE A 8 6.36 6.01 9.86
C ILE A 8 5.58 6.97 10.76
N PRO A 9 4.49 6.52 11.41
CA PRO A 9 3.68 7.37 12.30
C PRO A 9 4.38 7.82 13.61
N GLN A 10 5.53 7.25 14.01
CA GLN A 10 6.24 7.60 15.26
C GLN A 10 7.78 7.62 15.13
N THR A 11 8.49 7.93 16.21
CA THR A 11 9.93 7.68 16.34
C THR A 11 10.19 6.18 16.43
N LEU A 12 11.08 5.67 15.57
CA LEU A 12 11.53 4.29 15.63
C LEU A 12 12.18 3.97 16.99
N PRO A 13 12.12 2.71 17.45
CA PRO A 13 12.93 2.26 18.57
C PRO A 13 14.41 2.54 18.33
N ASN A 14 15.20 2.73 19.40
CA ASN A 14 16.63 3.00 19.29
C ASN A 14 17.45 1.86 18.65
N TRP A 15 16.86 0.68 18.48
CA TRP A 15 17.41 -0.47 17.77
C TRP A 15 16.89 -0.61 16.33
N ALA A 16 16.20 0.41 15.81
CA ALA A 16 15.76 0.51 14.43
C ALA A 16 16.23 1.85 13.84
N THR A 17 16.65 1.87 12.57
CA THR A 17 17.19 3.06 11.91
C THR A 17 16.70 3.16 10.48
N VAL A 18 16.34 4.38 10.04
CA VAL A 18 16.03 4.63 8.62
C VAL A 18 17.32 4.66 7.82
N VAL A 19 17.45 3.75 6.86
CA VAL A 19 18.61 3.65 5.97
C VAL A 19 18.43 4.55 4.75
N THR A 20 17.23 4.57 4.18
CA THR A 20 16.92 5.37 2.98
C THR A 20 15.47 5.79 2.99
N GLN A 21 15.20 7.01 2.53
CA GLN A 21 13.86 7.56 2.40
C GLN A 21 13.66 8.11 1.00
N SER A 22 12.67 7.58 0.28
CA SER A 22 12.19 8.05 -1.02
C SER A 22 10.74 8.54 -0.88
N ALA A 23 10.18 9.10 -1.96
CA ALA A 23 8.81 9.63 -1.94
C ALA A 23 7.75 8.58 -1.56
N ASP A 24 7.97 7.32 -1.95
CA ASP A 24 6.98 6.24 -1.81
C ASP A 24 7.44 5.06 -0.94
N LEU A 25 8.70 5.06 -0.48
CA LEU A 25 9.29 3.94 0.25
C LEU A 25 10.38 4.39 1.23
N ILE A 26 10.33 3.84 2.44
CA ILE A 26 11.27 4.03 3.52
C ILE A 26 11.89 2.67 3.85
N GLU A 27 13.21 2.55 3.71
CA GLU A 27 13.98 1.38 4.13
C GLU A 27 14.42 1.56 5.58
N ILE A 28 14.11 0.58 6.41
CA ILE A 28 14.38 0.57 7.84
C ILE A 28 15.23 -0.66 8.15
N GLU A 29 16.39 -0.44 8.74
CA GLU A 29 17.24 -1.51 9.27
C GLU A 29 16.95 -1.70 10.76
N ILE A 30 16.71 -2.96 11.11
CA ILE A 30 16.44 -3.43 12.46
C ILE A 30 17.68 -4.18 12.96
N ASN A 31 18.22 -3.74 14.09
CA ASN A 31 19.27 -4.46 14.79
C ASN A 31 18.66 -5.69 15.48
N ASP A 32 18.80 -6.84 14.82
CA ASP A 32 18.31 -8.13 15.29
C ASP A 32 19.14 -8.75 16.41
N ASP A 33 20.32 -8.20 16.72
CA ASP A 33 21.10 -8.57 17.90
C ASP A 33 20.60 -7.91 19.20
N HIS A 34 19.67 -6.94 19.12
CA HIS A 34 19.16 -6.26 20.30
C HIS A 34 18.19 -7.17 21.09
N PRO A 35 18.32 -7.33 22.42
CA PRO A 35 17.52 -8.30 23.18
C PRO A 35 16.00 -8.06 23.09
N ASN A 36 15.58 -6.80 23.05
CA ASN A 36 14.16 -6.47 22.92
C ASN A 36 13.57 -6.84 21.54
N PHE A 37 14.40 -6.99 20.50
CA PHE A 37 13.92 -7.45 19.19
C PHE A 37 13.45 -8.90 19.28
N GLN A 38 14.25 -9.76 19.91
CA GLN A 38 13.92 -11.17 20.07
C GLN A 38 12.65 -11.37 20.92
N SER A 39 12.53 -10.68 22.06
CA SER A 39 11.32 -10.75 22.88
C SER A 39 10.08 -10.24 22.15
N LEU A 40 10.22 -9.21 21.30
CA LEU A 40 9.11 -8.73 20.47
C LEU A 40 8.67 -9.78 19.44
N LEU A 41 9.62 -10.46 18.78
CA LEU A 41 9.29 -11.53 17.85
C LEU A 41 8.58 -12.67 18.55
N GLU A 42 9.08 -13.12 19.71
CA GLU A 42 8.47 -14.19 20.51
C GLU A 42 7.05 -13.82 20.98
N GLU A 43 6.80 -12.55 21.35
CA GLU A 43 5.45 -12.08 21.69
C GLU A 43 4.48 -12.12 20.51
N LEU A 44 4.98 -11.90 19.29
CA LEU A 44 4.19 -11.85 18.06
C LEU A 44 4.16 -13.21 17.33
N GLU A 45 4.94 -14.16 17.80
CA GLU A 45 5.11 -15.47 17.19
C GLU A 45 3.78 -16.25 17.30
N THR A 46 3.22 -16.59 16.14
CA THR A 46 1.92 -17.27 16.06
C THR A 46 1.91 -18.29 14.92
N GLU A 47 0.97 -19.22 14.96
CA GLU A 47 0.76 -20.18 13.87
C GLU A 47 0.12 -19.47 12.68
N ILE A 48 0.90 -19.24 11.63
CA ILE A 48 0.44 -18.57 10.40
C ILE A 48 -0.28 -19.57 9.50
N GLU A 49 0.27 -20.78 9.43
CA GLU A 49 -0.27 -21.95 8.72
C GLU A 49 0.03 -23.21 9.56
N PRO A 50 -0.72 -24.32 9.40
CA PRO A 50 -0.50 -25.53 10.18
C PRO A 50 0.97 -25.99 10.22
N GLY A 51 1.58 -25.99 11.40
CA GLY A 51 2.98 -26.36 11.62
C GLY A 51 4.03 -25.31 11.21
N THR A 52 3.59 -24.13 10.76
CA THR A 52 4.47 -22.99 10.44
C THR A 52 4.21 -21.87 11.43
N ILE A 53 5.18 -21.70 12.32
CA ILE A 53 5.20 -20.61 13.29
C ILE A 53 5.99 -19.45 12.70
N GLY A 54 5.46 -18.23 12.81
CA GLY A 54 6.17 -17.04 12.36
C GLY A 54 5.53 -15.76 12.86
N VAL A 55 6.09 -14.64 12.40
CA VAL A 55 5.58 -13.30 12.70
C VAL A 55 5.04 -12.69 11.42
N LYS A 56 3.80 -12.19 11.45
CA LYS A 56 3.27 -11.44 10.31
C LYS A 56 3.94 -10.07 10.23
N ALA A 57 4.36 -9.69 9.03
CA ALA A 57 5.01 -8.40 8.81
C ALA A 57 4.13 -7.21 9.26
N GLU A 58 2.81 -7.30 9.09
CA GLU A 58 1.85 -6.27 9.52
C GLU A 58 1.85 -6.05 11.04
N ASP A 59 1.91 -7.12 11.84
CA ASP A 59 1.90 -7.06 13.30
C ASP A 59 3.21 -6.48 13.83
N LEU A 60 4.34 -6.93 13.25
CA LEU A 60 5.66 -6.42 13.58
C LEU A 60 5.78 -4.92 13.24
N CYS A 61 5.38 -4.53 12.03
CA CYS A 61 5.40 -3.13 11.62
C CYS A 61 4.47 -2.27 12.49
N SER A 62 3.27 -2.76 12.83
CA SER A 62 2.35 -2.05 13.73
C SER A 62 2.97 -1.78 15.10
N ARG A 63 3.64 -2.77 15.71
CA ARG A 63 4.36 -2.61 16.98
C ARG A 63 5.54 -1.65 16.89
N LEU A 64 6.19 -1.59 15.73
CA LEU A 64 7.29 -0.67 15.45
C LEU A 64 6.83 0.75 15.10
N GLY A 65 5.51 1.00 15.03
CA GLY A 65 4.98 2.29 14.59
C GLY A 65 5.29 2.58 13.12
N ILE A 66 5.28 1.53 12.29
CA ILE A 66 5.53 1.55 10.85
C ILE A 66 4.21 1.23 10.13
N GLU A 67 3.73 2.13 9.29
CA GLU A 67 2.51 1.87 8.52
C GLU A 67 2.85 1.12 7.24
N MET A 68 2.54 -0.17 7.24
CA MET A 68 2.48 -0.97 6.02
C MET A 68 1.17 -0.62 5.32
N SER A 69 1.16 0.45 4.52
CA SER A 69 -0.09 0.85 3.87
C SER A 69 -0.49 -0.21 2.84
N ASN A 70 -1.49 -1.02 3.19
CA ASN A 70 -2.33 -1.73 2.23
C ASN A 70 -3.58 -0.87 2.07
N PRO A 71 -3.60 0.08 1.13
CA PRO A 71 -4.69 1.03 1.00
C PRO A 71 -6.01 0.26 0.88
N SER A 72 -7.05 0.73 1.58
CA SER A 72 -8.38 0.14 1.42
C SER A 72 -8.75 0.13 -0.06
N LEU A 73 -9.54 -0.85 -0.48
CA LEU A 73 -9.94 -0.95 -1.89
C LEU A 73 -10.62 0.34 -2.39
N HIS A 74 -11.33 1.05 -1.51
CA HIS A 74 -11.87 2.39 -1.78
C HIS A 74 -10.77 3.40 -2.13
N ARG A 75 -9.71 3.49 -1.31
CA ARG A 75 -8.59 4.39 -1.56
C ARG A 75 -7.85 4.05 -2.85
N LEU A 76 -7.72 2.76 -3.18
CA LEU A 76 -7.14 2.33 -4.47
C LEU A 76 -7.98 2.79 -5.67
N VAL A 77 -9.31 2.67 -5.58
CA VAL A 77 -10.22 3.14 -6.63
C VAL A 77 -10.14 4.66 -6.80
N GLU A 78 -10.18 5.43 -5.71
CA GLU A 78 -10.05 6.89 -5.72
C GLU A 78 -8.70 7.35 -6.32
N GLN A 79 -7.60 6.72 -5.90
CA GLN A 79 -6.28 7.00 -6.46
C GLN A 79 -6.20 6.70 -7.95
N SER A 80 -6.80 5.59 -8.39
CA SER A 80 -6.85 5.20 -9.79
C SER A 80 -7.66 6.19 -10.64
N GLN A 81 -8.81 6.65 -10.14
CA GLN A 81 -9.64 7.67 -10.81
C GLN A 81 -8.87 8.99 -10.98
N THR A 82 -8.13 9.39 -9.94
CA THR A 82 -7.28 10.59 -9.97
C THR A 82 -6.18 10.44 -11.02
N LEU A 83 -5.47 9.32 -11.01
CA LEU A 83 -4.38 9.06 -11.95
C LEU A 83 -4.86 9.03 -13.40
N ILE A 84 -5.97 8.33 -13.69
CA ILE A 84 -6.57 8.29 -15.03
C ILE A 84 -6.95 9.70 -15.50
N SER A 85 -7.49 10.53 -14.61
CA SER A 85 -7.80 11.92 -14.93
C SER A 85 -6.53 12.70 -15.28
N LEU A 86 -5.46 12.57 -14.50
CA LEU A 86 -4.18 13.23 -14.78
C LEU A 86 -3.59 12.81 -16.14
N ILE A 87 -3.65 11.51 -16.47
CA ILE A 87 -3.22 10.99 -17.78
C ILE A 87 -4.04 11.61 -18.91
N ALA A 88 -5.37 11.69 -18.77
CA ALA A 88 -6.25 12.29 -19.77
C ALA A 88 -5.90 13.77 -20.08
N TRP A 89 -5.42 14.50 -19.07
CA TRP A 89 -5.02 15.89 -19.22
C TRP A 89 -3.58 16.08 -19.72
N HIS A 90 -2.74 15.04 -19.67
CA HIS A 90 -1.32 15.13 -19.99
C HIS A 90 -1.09 15.45 -21.49
N PRO A 91 -0.18 16.38 -21.83
CA PRO A 91 0.09 16.77 -23.21
C PRO A 91 0.50 15.58 -24.08
N ASP A 92 1.37 14.71 -23.57
CA ASP A 92 1.84 13.54 -24.32
C ASP A 92 0.69 12.58 -24.70
N TYR A 93 -0.29 12.40 -23.80
CA TYR A 93 -1.46 11.58 -24.10
C TYR A 93 -2.33 12.22 -25.19
N LYS A 94 -2.51 13.54 -25.16
CA LYS A 94 -3.24 14.27 -26.20
C LYS A 94 -2.53 14.19 -27.54
N GLN A 95 -1.20 14.31 -27.55
CA GLN A 95 -0.41 14.16 -28.76
C GLN A 95 -0.60 12.77 -29.39
N LEU A 96 -0.62 11.70 -28.60
CA LEU A 96 -0.91 10.35 -29.11
C LEU A 96 -2.28 10.29 -29.79
N LEU A 97 -3.31 10.90 -29.21
CA LEU A 97 -4.64 10.97 -29.82
C LEU A 97 -4.63 11.77 -31.13
N ASP A 98 -3.92 12.90 -31.16
CA ASP A 98 -3.78 13.74 -32.37
C ASP A 98 -3.03 13.01 -33.49
N GLU A 99 -2.09 12.14 -33.14
CA GLU A 99 -1.38 11.24 -34.08
C GLU A 99 -2.24 10.04 -34.54
N GLY A 100 -3.48 9.92 -34.04
CA GLY A 100 -4.44 8.90 -34.43
C GLY A 100 -4.31 7.58 -33.66
N TYR A 101 -3.60 7.57 -32.53
CA TYR A 101 -3.52 6.40 -31.66
C TYR A 101 -4.90 6.11 -31.05
N SER A 102 -5.47 4.96 -31.41
CA SER A 102 -6.80 4.53 -30.95
C SER A 102 -6.75 3.06 -30.53
N PRO A 103 -6.44 2.78 -29.25
CA PRO A 103 -6.47 1.42 -28.72
C PRO A 103 -7.92 0.94 -28.51
N ASP A 104 -8.12 -0.37 -28.51
CA ASP A 104 -9.44 -0.99 -28.28
C ASP A 104 -10.06 -0.62 -26.92
N LEU A 105 -9.22 -0.39 -25.91
CA LEU A 105 -9.60 0.10 -24.60
C LEU A 105 -8.95 1.46 -24.36
N ASN A 106 -9.76 2.47 -24.04
CA ASN A 106 -9.32 3.84 -23.85
C ASN A 106 -9.61 4.34 -22.42
N ILE A 107 -9.26 5.60 -22.16
CA ILE A 107 -9.47 6.24 -20.85
C ILE A 107 -10.94 6.23 -20.41
N ALA A 108 -11.89 6.39 -21.32
CA ALA A 108 -13.32 6.38 -20.97
C ALA A 108 -13.77 4.98 -20.49
N ASP A 109 -13.22 3.92 -21.07
CA ASP A 109 -13.48 2.54 -20.61
C ASP A 109 -12.92 2.34 -19.20
N ALA A 110 -11.69 2.78 -18.95
CA ALA A 110 -11.07 2.72 -17.63
C ALA A 110 -11.85 3.52 -16.58
N GLN A 111 -12.31 4.73 -16.91
CA GLN A 111 -13.16 5.55 -16.04
C GLN A 111 -14.47 4.83 -15.71
N THR A 112 -15.12 4.25 -16.71
CA THR A 112 -16.37 3.51 -16.56
C THR A 112 -16.20 2.30 -15.63
N ALA A 113 -15.14 1.51 -15.84
CA ALA A 113 -14.83 0.36 -14.98
C ALA A 113 -14.61 0.78 -13.52
N LEU A 114 -13.87 1.86 -13.29
CA LEU A 114 -13.64 2.40 -11.94
C LEU A 114 -14.92 2.94 -11.29
N THR A 115 -15.83 3.54 -12.06
CA THR A 115 -17.15 3.96 -11.57
C THR A 115 -17.98 2.76 -11.12
N TYR A 116 -18.01 1.67 -11.88
CA TYR A 116 -18.73 0.46 -11.47
C TYR A 116 -18.14 -0.16 -10.21
N LEU A 117 -16.82 -0.23 -10.10
CA LEU A 117 -16.16 -0.69 -8.87
C LEU A 117 -16.53 0.19 -7.68
N GLN A 118 -16.51 1.51 -7.83
CA GLN A 118 -16.89 2.44 -6.77
C GLN A 118 -18.33 2.20 -6.29
N TRP A 119 -19.28 2.03 -7.21
CA TRP A 119 -20.68 1.76 -6.86
C TRP A 119 -20.87 0.46 -6.09
N GLU A 120 -20.20 -0.62 -6.50
CA GLU A 120 -20.27 -1.89 -5.78
C GLU A 120 -19.66 -1.78 -4.38
N LEU A 121 -18.59 -1.01 -4.23
CA LEU A 121 -18.00 -0.75 -2.91
C LEU A 121 -18.94 0.06 -2.00
N GLU A 122 -19.62 1.06 -2.55
CA GLU A 122 -20.60 1.89 -1.84
C GLU A 122 -21.84 1.09 -1.42
N ARG A 123 -22.36 0.22 -2.30
CA ARG A 123 -23.47 -0.68 -1.96
C ARG A 123 -23.13 -1.61 -0.81
N ASN A 124 -21.91 -2.14 -0.78
CA ASN A 124 -21.44 -3.04 0.27
C ASN A 124 -21.12 -2.33 1.60
N ARG A 125 -21.25 -0.99 1.68
CA ARG A 125 -21.14 -0.22 2.93
C ARG A 125 -22.45 -0.11 3.70
N GLU A 126 -23.61 -0.34 3.08
CA GLU A 126 -24.88 -0.27 3.79
C GLU A 126 -25.06 -1.53 4.66
N PRO A 127 -25.30 -1.40 5.98
CA PRO A 127 -25.68 -2.55 6.79
C PRO A 127 -27.01 -3.07 6.24
N TYR A 128 -27.09 -4.38 5.98
CA TYR A 128 -28.33 -5.06 5.59
C TYR A 128 -29.49 -4.55 6.48
N ALA A 129 -30.43 -3.82 5.88
CA ALA A 129 -31.67 -3.38 6.52
C ALA A 129 -32.68 -4.54 6.60
#